data_AF-A0A969DPS8-F1
#
_entry.id   AF-A0A969DPS8-F1
#
_cell.length_a   1.000
_cell.length_b   1.000
_cell.length_c   1.000
_cell.angle_alpha   90.00
_cell.angle_beta   90.00
_cell.angle_gamma   90.00
#
_symmetry.space_group_name_H-M   'P 1'
#
loop_
_entity.id
_entity.type
_entity.pdbx_description
1 polymer ?
#
loop_
_entity_poly.entity_id
_entity_poly.type
_entity_poly.pdbx_seq_one_letter_code
_entity_poly.pdbx_strand_id
1 'polypeptide(L)'
;MKNWLFLIIALWCVKCTPNPVDDADKKLKILILSGRNNHEWQSTTALLVKMYARQGDFDVSVTELPDTLTFETLKPFDAVVSNWSPGQTIASAGLQLLKRD
;
A
#
# COMPACT_ATOMS: atom_id res chain seq x y z
N MET A 1 49.40 34.61 10.25
CA MET A 1 47.92 34.49 10.24
C MET A 1 47.52 34.13 8.81
N LYS A 2 47.61 32.86 8.38
CA LYS A 2 46.71 31.72 8.63
C LYS A 2 45.32 31.90 7.99
N ASN A 3 45.27 32.01 6.67
CA ASN A 3 44.04 31.84 5.88
C ASN A 3 44.30 30.80 4.76
N TRP A 4 44.64 29.58 5.15
CA TRP A 4 44.64 28.41 4.28
C TRP A 4 43.47 27.53 4.70
N LEU A 5 42.25 27.89 4.30
CA LEU A 5 41.08 27.03 4.48
C LEU A 5 39.87 27.48 3.64
N PHE A 6 39.96 27.40 2.31
CA PHE A 6 38.77 27.46 1.45
C PHE A 6 38.86 26.39 0.35
N LEU A 7 38.98 25.13 0.77
CA LEU A 7 38.85 23.94 -0.09
C LEU A 7 37.92 22.92 0.59
N ILE A 8 36.72 23.37 0.92
CA ILE A 8 35.60 22.51 1.33
C ILE A 8 34.39 22.94 0.51
N ILE A 9 33.65 21.95 0.01
CA ILE A 9 32.42 22.04 -0.82
C ILE A 9 32.67 21.96 -2.34
N ALA A 10 33.25 20.86 -2.82
CA ALA A 10 33.04 20.40 -4.20
C ALA A 10 32.96 18.87 -4.31
N LEU A 11 32.54 18.19 -3.24
CA LEU A 11 32.36 16.73 -3.25
C LEU A 11 31.03 16.30 -2.66
N TRP A 12 29.97 17.08 -2.90
CA TRP A 12 28.58 16.68 -2.70
C TRP A 12 27.80 16.86 -4.01
N CYS A 13 28.42 16.47 -5.12
CA CYS A 13 27.66 16.17 -6.32
C CYS A 13 27.08 14.77 -6.13
N VAL A 14 25.90 14.74 -5.50
CA VAL A 14 24.77 13.91 -5.92
C VAL A 14 25.21 12.61 -6.59
N LYS A 15 25.47 11.57 -5.78
CA LYS A 15 25.20 10.22 -6.27
C LYS A 15 23.71 9.97 -6.12
N CYS A 16 22.91 10.58 -7.00
CA CYS A 16 21.72 9.90 -7.50
C CYS A 16 22.28 8.70 -8.25
N THR A 17 22.54 7.59 -7.56
CA THR A 17 22.56 6.31 -8.25
C THR A 17 21.12 6.11 -8.71
N PRO A 18 20.83 6.15 -10.02
CA PRO A 18 19.59 5.54 -10.46
C PRO A 18 19.64 4.11 -9.90
N ASN A 19 18.60 3.68 -9.16
CA ASN A 19 18.43 2.24 -9.04
C ASN A 19 18.45 1.73 -10.49
N PRO A 20 19.28 0.73 -10.82
CA PRO A 20 19.12 0.03 -12.07
C PRO A 20 17.71 -0.56 -12.02
N VAL A 21 16.75 0.12 -12.63
CA VAL A 21 15.47 -0.49 -12.98
C VAL A 21 15.78 -1.32 -14.22
N ASP A 22 16.61 -2.34 -14.03
CA ASP A 22 17.10 -3.23 -15.09
C ASP A 22 16.05 -4.28 -15.47
N ASP A 23 14.76 -3.94 -15.33
CA ASP A 23 13.65 -4.66 -15.93
C ASP A 23 12.63 -3.60 -16.38
N ALA A 24 12.88 -2.95 -17.52
CA ALA A 24 11.95 -2.02 -18.14
C ALA A 24 10.56 -2.64 -18.44
N ASP A 25 10.45 -3.97 -18.34
CA ASP A 25 9.24 -4.75 -18.57
C ASP A 25 8.61 -5.34 -17.28
N LYS A 26 9.21 -5.16 -16.09
CA LYS A 26 8.68 -5.75 -14.86
C LYS A 26 7.65 -4.84 -14.20
N LYS A 27 6.39 -5.24 -14.30
CA LYS A 27 5.27 -4.60 -13.61
C LYS A 27 5.34 -4.84 -12.10
N LEU A 28 5.01 -3.81 -11.32
CA LEU A 28 4.82 -3.88 -9.87
C LEU A 28 3.55 -4.66 -9.55
N LYS A 29 3.67 -5.71 -8.74
CA LYS A 29 2.57 -6.57 -8.32
C LYS A 29 1.86 -5.97 -7.11
N ILE A 30 0.59 -5.61 -7.28
CA ILE A 30 -0.24 -5.04 -6.22
C ILE A 30 -1.37 -6.01 -5.86
N LEU A 31 -1.56 -6.23 -4.56
CA LEU A 31 -2.75 -6.88 -4.02
C LEU A 31 -3.70 -5.85 -3.40
N ILE A 32 -4.93 -5.76 -3.91
CA ILE A 32 -6.01 -4.96 -3.33
C ILE A 32 -6.83 -5.85 -2.38
N LEU A 33 -6.94 -5.44 -1.12
CA LEU A 33 -7.84 -6.07 -0.16
C LEU A 33 -9.22 -5.41 -0.28
N SER A 34 -10.27 -6.22 -0.50
CA SER A 34 -11.65 -5.76 -0.69
C SER A 34 -12.65 -6.75 -0.07
N GLY A 35 -13.94 -6.67 -0.44
CA GLY A 35 -14.99 -7.57 0.03
C GLY A 35 -15.77 -7.09 1.25
N ARG A 36 -15.24 -6.13 2.03
CA ARG A 36 -15.96 -5.50 3.14
C ARG A 36 -15.38 -4.13 3.48
N ASN A 37 -16.20 -3.09 3.42
CA ASN A 37 -15.85 -1.74 3.83
C ASN A 37 -17.11 -1.02 4.34
N ASN A 38 -16.97 0.01 5.17
CA ASN A 38 -18.09 0.89 5.54
C ASN A 38 -18.44 1.90 4.40
N HIS A 39 -17.65 1.92 3.34
CA HIS A 39 -17.88 2.64 2.10
C HIS A 39 -18.34 1.71 0.96
N GLU A 40 -18.76 2.29 -0.17
CA GLU A 40 -19.15 1.61 -1.42
C GLU A 40 -17.97 0.89 -2.10
N TRP A 41 -17.48 -0.17 -1.47
CA TRP A 41 -16.24 -0.84 -1.86
C TRP A 41 -16.29 -1.44 -3.25
N GLN A 42 -17.45 -1.89 -3.73
CA GLN A 42 -17.60 -2.42 -5.08
C GLN A 42 -17.22 -1.36 -6.13
N SER A 43 -17.68 -0.12 -5.92
CA SER A 43 -17.37 1.02 -6.79
C SER A 43 -15.92 1.45 -6.65
N THR A 44 -15.42 1.57 -5.41
CA THR A 44 -14.04 1.98 -5.13
C THR A 44 -13.03 0.96 -5.67
N THR A 45 -13.26 -0.34 -5.49
CA THR A 45 -12.38 -1.40 -6.00
C THR A 45 -12.32 -1.38 -7.52
N ALA A 46 -13.48 -1.26 -8.19
CA ALA A 46 -13.51 -1.13 -9.64
C ALA A 46 -12.73 0.09 -10.14
N LEU A 47 -12.78 1.22 -9.41
CA LEU A 47 -12.02 2.41 -9.73
C LEU A 47 -10.51 2.21 -9.51
N LEU A 48 -10.11 1.62 -8.38
CA LEU A 48 -8.70 1.32 -8.06
C LEU A 48 -8.06 0.42 -9.11
N VAL A 49 -8.75 -0.67 -9.51
CA VAL A 49 -8.27 -1.57 -10.57
C VAL A 49 -8.07 -0.79 -11.87
N LYS A 50 -9.01 0.06 -12.27
CA LYS A 50 -8.88 0.91 -13.47
C LYS A 50 -7.73 1.91 -13.38
N MET A 51 -7.51 2.51 -12.21
CA MET A 51 -6.44 3.49 -12.01
C MET A 51 -5.07 2.85 -12.15
N TYR A 52 -4.83 1.72 -11.48
CA TYR A 52 -3.56 1.01 -11.57
C TYR A 52 -3.32 0.39 -12.95
N ALA A 53 -4.35 -0.23 -13.55
CA ALA A 53 -4.23 -0.81 -14.90
C ALA A 53 -3.93 0.24 -15.97
N ARG A 54 -4.44 1.48 -15.83
CA ARG A 54 -4.18 2.58 -16.78
C ARG A 54 -2.74 3.06 -16.77
N GLN A 55 -2.05 3.03 -15.63
CA GLN A 55 -0.66 3.50 -15.54
C GLN A 55 0.33 2.56 -16.25
N GLY A 56 -0.07 1.31 -16.55
CA GLY A 56 0.74 0.36 -17.34
C GLY A 56 1.81 -0.39 -16.55
N ASP A 57 2.32 0.22 -15.48
CA ASP A 57 3.42 -0.30 -14.66
C ASP A 57 2.97 -1.29 -13.57
N PHE A 58 1.68 -1.61 -13.48
CA PHE A 58 1.11 -2.44 -12.40
C PHE A 58 0.45 -3.72 -12.91
N ASP A 59 0.73 -4.81 -12.20
CA ASP A 59 0.00 -6.08 -12.27
C ASP A 59 -0.89 -6.16 -11.02
N VAL A 60 -2.21 -6.14 -11.22
CA VAL A 60 -3.19 -5.89 -10.15
C VAL A 60 -3.98 -7.15 -9.86
N SER A 61 -3.96 -7.59 -8.60
CA SER A 61 -4.79 -8.66 -8.07
C SER A 61 -5.74 -8.12 -7.00
N VAL A 62 -6.88 -8.78 -6.83
CA VAL A 62 -7.88 -8.43 -5.80
C VAL A 62 -8.22 -9.68 -4.99
N THR A 63 -8.35 -9.53 -3.68
CA THR A 63 -8.94 -10.54 -2.81
C THR A 63 -10.07 -9.95 -1.99
N GLU A 64 -11.17 -10.69 -1.87
CA GLU A 64 -12.30 -10.35 -0.99
C GLU A 64 -12.24 -11.09 0.36
N LEU A 65 -11.22 -11.94 0.54
CA LEU A 65 -10.99 -12.77 1.72
C LEU A 65 -9.61 -12.47 2.31
N PRO A 66 -9.38 -11.25 2.85
CA PRO A 66 -8.06 -10.88 3.38
C PRO A 66 -7.66 -11.69 4.62
N ASP A 67 -8.61 -12.31 5.30
CA ASP A 67 -8.42 -13.18 6.46
C ASP A 67 -7.81 -14.54 6.12
N THR A 68 -7.78 -14.93 4.83
CA THR A 68 -7.14 -16.18 4.38
C THR A 68 -5.68 -16.00 3.97
N LEU A 69 -5.14 -14.77 4.02
CA LEU A 69 -3.78 -14.47 3.57
C LEU A 69 -2.72 -14.94 4.58
N THR A 70 -1.64 -15.50 4.05
CA THR A 70 -0.42 -15.87 4.78
C THR A 70 0.79 -15.10 4.27
N PHE A 71 1.90 -15.15 5.01
CA PHE A 71 3.18 -14.58 4.55
C PHE A 71 3.58 -15.06 3.15
N GLU A 72 3.44 -16.37 2.88
CA GLU A 72 3.79 -16.93 1.57
C GLU A 72 2.88 -16.43 0.45
N THR A 73 1.59 -16.20 0.74
CA THR A 73 0.67 -15.61 -0.26
C THR A 73 0.95 -14.13 -0.52
N LEU A 74 1.54 -13.42 0.43
CA LEU A 74 1.87 -12.00 0.31
C LEU A 74 3.23 -11.76 -0.36
N LYS A 75 4.18 -12.69 -0.18
CA LYS A 75 5.55 -12.62 -0.70
C LYS A 75 5.69 -12.25 -2.19
N PRO A 76 4.78 -12.65 -3.10
CA PRO A 76 4.90 -12.29 -4.52
C PRO A 76 4.52 -10.83 -4.84
N PHE A 77 3.90 -10.10 -3.91
CA PHE A 77 3.40 -8.74 -4.13
C PHE A 77 4.40 -7.71 -3.63
N ASP A 78 4.60 -6.64 -4.41
CA ASP A 78 5.46 -5.52 -4.06
C ASP A 78 4.75 -4.53 -3.12
N ALA A 79 3.42 -4.47 -3.19
CA ALA A 79 2.60 -3.62 -2.33
C ALA A 79 1.20 -4.21 -2.05
N VAL A 80 0.61 -3.80 -0.93
CA VAL A 80 -0.77 -4.10 -0.54
C VAL A 80 -1.56 -2.81 -0.41
N VAL A 81 -2.72 -2.75 -1.06
CA VAL A 81 -3.66 -1.63 -0.98
C VAL A 81 -4.87 -2.06 -0.17
N SER A 82 -5.06 -1.46 1.01
CA SER A 82 -6.21 -1.76 1.85
C SER A 82 -7.42 -0.92 1.45
N ASN A 83 -8.37 -1.53 0.74
CA ASN A 83 -9.74 -1.05 0.58
C ASN A 83 -10.72 -1.92 1.39
N TRP A 84 -10.26 -2.37 2.55
CA TRP A 84 -10.99 -3.26 3.43
C TRP A 84 -11.09 -2.66 4.82
N SER A 85 -12.31 -2.50 5.30
CA SER A 85 -12.61 -2.03 6.66
C SER A 85 -13.88 -2.71 7.13
N PRO A 86 -13.79 -3.88 7.80
CA PRO A 86 -14.93 -4.37 8.55
C PRO A 86 -15.23 -3.26 9.56
N GLY A 87 -16.41 -2.64 9.45
CA GLY A 87 -16.81 -1.61 10.40
C GLY A 87 -16.55 -2.11 11.82
N GLN A 88 -15.98 -1.24 12.67
CA GLN A 88 -15.80 -1.57 14.07
C GLN A 88 -17.18 -1.93 14.62
N THR A 89 -17.41 -3.19 14.96
CA THR A 89 -18.58 -3.57 15.75
C THR A 89 -18.37 -3.02 17.16
N ILE A 90 -18.56 -1.72 17.34
CA ILE A 90 -18.79 -1.10 18.65
C ILE A 90 -20.28 -1.19 18.99
N ALA A 91 -20.80 -2.42 19.10
CA ALA A 91 -22.10 -2.73 19.73
C ALA A 91 -22.31 -4.26 19.68
N SER A 92 -22.03 -4.99 20.74
CA SER A 92 -23.14 -5.46 21.60
C SER A 92 -22.74 -5.83 23.03
N ALA A 93 -21.45 -5.84 23.39
CA ALA A 93 -21.02 -6.24 24.73
C ALA A 93 -21.38 -5.21 25.83
N GLY A 94 -21.41 -3.91 25.51
CA GLY A 94 -21.70 -2.85 26.48
C GLY A 94 -23.19 -2.50 26.64
N LEU A 95 -24.02 -2.68 25.61
CA LEU A 95 -25.43 -2.25 25.64
C LEU A 95 -26.38 -3.28 26.28
N GLN A 96 -25.94 -4.53 26.47
CA GLN A 96 -26.67 -5.52 27.26
C GLN A 96 -26.48 -5.33 28.78
N LEU A 97 -25.45 -4.61 29.21
CA LEU A 97 -25.18 -4.35 30.63
C LEU A 97 -25.93 -3.12 31.17
N LEU A 98 -26.36 -2.20 30.31
CA LEU A 98 -27.09 -0.97 30.69
C LEU A 98 -28.63 -1.11 30.67
N LYS A 99 -29.14 -2.34 30.57
CA LYS A 99 -30.59 -2.66 30.65
C LYS A 99 -30.92 -3.62 31.79
N ARG A 100 -30.03 -3.78 32.77
CA ARG A 100 -30.27 -4.57 33.98
C ARG A 100 -30.44 -3.63 35.18
N ASP A 101 -31.47 -2.80 35.12
CA ASP A 101 -32.00 -2.06 36.25
C ASP A 101 -33.48 -2.43 36.40
#